data_AF-A0A2W4PU77-F1
#
_entry.id   AF-A0A2W4PU77-F1
#
_cell.length_a   1.000
_cell.length_b   1.000
_cell.length_c   1.000
_cell.angle_alpha   90.00
_cell.angle_beta   90.00
_cell.angle_gamma   90.00
#
_symmetry.space_group_name_H-M   'P 1'
#
loop_
_entity.id
_entity.type
_entity.pdbx_description
1 polymer ?
#
loop_
_entity_poly.entity_id
_entity_poly.type
_entity_poly.pdbx_seq_one_letter_code
_entity_poly.pdbx_strand_id
1 'polypeptide(L)'
;MAERGNLQAKLNAGIEAARAGDQETARRLLQQVLTADPNNEVAWMWMASVAKSVAERRACLERVLRINPNNTRAREALRRLEAVPEARTRDGVDLRETELRRARRIELQGGPRRSNPYFIMAGIVLVFVIIAAVLLFTQEAETPSTQPVDADSTDDAVVVVQPTRPIPTLTPIPGMIVTIDPNRLTPLPPTFTPTFTPTATDTPLPSPTPPPLASYRFYYAGAQPGQTAAMLYSVRGDSSDDSQLGNESGITDFAISPNGEQIAFVRPSRAGLAGEDTSATGEQIPEAGLPQLFVAPLANPEAATQLTQLRGNSLKSPRWSPDGARIAFASDDDGDLDIYVIASSGGEPVRLTANPGIDTDPAWSPDGTRIAYASDQNSPAIGDYAGSVEIFVMNDDGTNPVQLTDAENDSFSPVWSPDGQWIVFISNRSIDNDVYIMEANGEGEMLVTFDDDGADDRAPSFTSDGRWIAFLSNRDGDRYQIYLVDPQGVQVTRVTDNNLDIHALAVYPGAP
;
A
#
# COMPACT_ATOMS: atom_id res chain seq x y z
N MET A 1 -26.13 25.05 -24.63
CA MET A 1 -26.14 23.64 -24.13
C MET A 1 -24.99 22.83 -24.72
N ALA A 2 -24.73 22.88 -26.03
CA ALA A 2 -23.61 22.16 -26.68
C ALA A 2 -22.22 22.49 -26.09
N GLU A 3 -21.98 23.75 -25.74
CA GLU A 3 -20.67 24.21 -25.20
C GLU A 3 -20.41 23.74 -23.77
N ARG A 4 -21.45 23.69 -22.91
CA ARG A 4 -21.37 23.09 -21.56
C ARG A 4 -21.18 21.57 -21.60
N GLY A 5 -21.81 20.88 -22.55
CA GLY A 5 -21.63 19.44 -22.75
C GLY A 5 -20.20 19.09 -23.19
N ASN A 6 -19.61 19.93 -24.06
CA ASN A 6 -18.21 19.80 -24.47
C ASN A 6 -17.24 20.03 -23.30
N LEU A 7 -17.52 21.03 -22.45
CA LEU A 7 -16.70 21.33 -21.29
C LEU A 7 -16.70 20.20 -20.24
N GLN A 8 -17.87 19.62 -19.95
CA GLN A 8 -17.98 18.48 -19.03
C GLN A 8 -17.27 17.24 -19.56
N ALA A 9 -17.36 16.98 -20.87
CA ALA A 9 -16.65 15.87 -21.50
C ALA A 9 -15.12 16.05 -21.39
N LYS A 10 -14.61 17.28 -21.57
CA LYS A 10 -13.18 17.58 -21.36
C LYS A 10 -12.74 17.45 -19.90
N LEU A 11 -13.61 17.81 -18.96
CA LEU A 11 -13.34 17.63 -17.53
C LEU A 11 -13.23 16.14 -17.21
N ASN A 12 -14.20 15.34 -17.63
CA ASN A 12 -14.18 13.90 -17.40
C ASN A 12 -12.96 13.25 -18.07
N ALA A 13 -12.68 13.59 -19.34
CA ALA A 13 -11.50 13.07 -20.03
C ALA A 13 -10.17 13.54 -19.40
N GLY A 14 -10.13 14.75 -18.82
CA GLY A 14 -8.96 15.23 -18.07
C GLY A 14 -8.76 14.51 -16.75
N ILE A 15 -9.86 14.14 -16.07
CA ILE A 15 -9.85 13.32 -14.85
C ILE A 15 -9.44 11.88 -15.18
N GLU A 16 -10.00 11.30 -16.23
CA GLU A 16 -9.62 9.97 -16.72
C GLU A 16 -8.15 9.93 -17.11
N ALA A 17 -7.66 10.93 -17.85
CA ALA A 17 -6.23 11.05 -18.17
C ALA A 17 -5.36 11.19 -16.91
N ALA A 18 -5.83 11.93 -15.88
CA ALA A 18 -5.10 12.04 -14.62
C ALA A 18 -5.03 10.71 -13.87
N ARG A 19 -6.13 9.93 -13.87
CA ARG A 19 -6.19 8.59 -13.28
C ARG A 19 -5.32 7.59 -14.03
N ALA A 20 -5.31 7.70 -15.37
CA ALA A 20 -4.50 6.90 -16.27
C ALA A 20 -3.00 7.28 -16.26
N GLY A 21 -2.59 8.29 -15.48
CA GLY A 21 -1.18 8.70 -15.40
C GLY A 21 -0.68 9.57 -16.57
N ASP A 22 -1.51 9.83 -17.60
CA ASP A 22 -1.20 10.77 -18.68
C ASP A 22 -1.28 12.23 -18.18
N GLN A 23 -0.24 12.63 -17.45
CA GLN A 23 -0.15 13.96 -16.85
C GLN A 23 -0.18 15.08 -17.90
N GLU A 24 0.36 14.86 -19.11
CA GLU A 24 0.37 15.87 -20.16
C GLU A 24 -1.02 16.12 -20.72
N THR A 25 -1.77 15.06 -21.06
CA THR A 25 -3.15 15.17 -21.51
C THR A 25 -4.07 15.66 -20.41
N ALA A 26 -3.93 15.13 -19.18
CA ALA A 26 -4.69 15.59 -18.02
C ALA A 26 -4.55 17.10 -17.85
N ARG A 27 -3.31 17.60 -17.78
CA ARG A 27 -3.03 19.04 -17.64
C ARG A 27 -3.58 19.83 -18.80
N ARG A 28 -3.39 19.38 -20.04
CA ARG A 28 -3.90 20.07 -21.23
C ARG A 28 -5.43 20.18 -21.21
N LEU A 29 -6.13 19.10 -20.88
CA LEU A 29 -7.61 19.06 -20.84
C LEU A 29 -8.16 19.87 -19.68
N LEU A 30 -7.62 19.69 -18.47
CA LEU A 30 -8.00 20.46 -17.29
C LEU A 30 -7.72 21.95 -17.51
N GLN A 31 -6.62 22.32 -18.17
CA GLN A 31 -6.32 23.72 -18.48
C GLN A 31 -7.29 24.31 -19.51
N GLN A 32 -7.75 23.53 -20.49
CA GLN A 32 -8.83 23.95 -21.39
C GLN A 32 -10.14 24.17 -20.64
N VAL A 33 -10.45 23.31 -19.67
CA VAL A 33 -11.62 23.47 -18.80
C VAL A 33 -11.51 24.77 -18.00
N LEU A 34 -10.36 25.00 -17.37
CA LEU A 34 -10.09 26.19 -16.56
C LEU A 34 -10.00 27.48 -17.37
N THR A 35 -9.62 27.40 -18.64
CA THR A 35 -9.63 28.56 -19.55
C THR A 35 -11.07 28.98 -19.88
N ALA A 36 -11.97 28.01 -20.07
CA ALA A 36 -13.37 28.27 -20.38
C ALA A 36 -14.24 28.52 -19.13
N ASP A 37 -13.91 27.88 -18.00
CA ASP A 37 -14.53 28.08 -16.69
C ASP A 37 -13.45 28.18 -15.59
N PRO A 38 -12.90 29.39 -15.36
CA PRO A 38 -11.88 29.62 -14.34
C PRO A 38 -12.34 29.37 -12.90
N ASN A 39 -13.65 29.15 -12.69
CA ASN A 39 -14.25 28.87 -11.39
C ASN A 39 -14.66 27.40 -11.24
N ASN A 40 -14.21 26.50 -12.13
CA ASN A 40 -14.47 25.08 -12.00
C ASN A 40 -13.62 24.47 -10.87
N GLU A 41 -14.26 24.24 -9.73
CA GLU A 41 -13.65 23.72 -8.51
C GLU A 41 -12.97 22.36 -8.71
N VAL A 42 -13.64 21.45 -9.40
CA VAL A 42 -13.18 20.08 -9.65
C VAL A 42 -11.94 20.09 -10.54
N ALA A 43 -11.93 20.91 -11.59
CA ALA A 43 -10.78 21.03 -12.48
C ALA A 43 -9.54 21.59 -11.76
N TRP A 44 -9.70 22.54 -10.84
CA TRP A 44 -8.59 23.03 -10.02
C TRP A 44 -8.09 22.00 -9.00
N MET A 45 -8.99 21.19 -8.42
CA MET A 45 -8.60 20.08 -7.54
C MET A 45 -7.78 19.02 -8.28
N TRP A 46 -8.22 18.61 -9.47
CA TRP A 46 -7.48 17.66 -10.30
C TRP A 46 -6.20 18.26 -10.90
N MET A 47 -6.18 19.57 -11.20
CA MET A 47 -4.93 20.23 -11.59
C MET A 47 -3.89 20.20 -10.46
N ALA A 48 -4.33 20.20 -9.20
CA ALA A 48 -3.44 20.09 -8.05
C ALA A 48 -2.83 18.68 -7.88
N SER A 49 -3.50 17.61 -8.33
CA SER A 49 -2.97 16.24 -8.25
C SER A 49 -1.93 15.94 -9.34
N VAL A 50 -1.97 16.66 -10.46
CA VAL A 50 -0.99 16.56 -11.56
C VAL A 50 -0.03 17.76 -11.59
N ALA A 51 0.13 18.45 -10.47
CA ALA A 51 1.00 19.61 -10.35
C ALA A 51 2.48 19.22 -10.41
N LYS A 52 3.30 20.00 -11.10
CA LYS A 52 4.74 19.75 -11.29
C LYS A 52 5.62 20.34 -10.19
N SER A 53 5.02 21.03 -9.22
CA SER A 53 5.75 21.64 -8.10
C SER A 53 4.82 21.90 -6.93
N VAL A 54 5.39 21.97 -5.73
CA VAL A 54 4.68 22.38 -4.51
C VAL A 54 4.04 23.77 -4.65
N ALA A 55 4.73 24.69 -5.33
CA ALA A 55 4.22 26.05 -5.57
C ALA A 55 2.98 26.04 -6.49
N GLU A 56 3.01 25.26 -7.57
CA GLU A 56 1.86 25.09 -8.47
C GLU A 56 0.68 24.42 -7.75
N ARG A 57 0.96 23.38 -6.98
CA ARG A 57 -0.05 22.67 -6.19
C ARG A 57 -0.72 23.59 -5.17
N ARG A 58 0.07 24.37 -4.42
CA ARG A 58 -0.43 25.42 -3.52
C ARG A 58 -1.34 26.39 -4.26
N ALA A 59 -0.89 26.92 -5.40
CA ALA A 59 -1.67 27.88 -6.19
C ALA A 59 -3.03 27.31 -6.66
N CYS A 60 -3.06 26.03 -7.05
CA CYS A 60 -4.30 25.34 -7.43
C CYS A 60 -5.25 25.19 -6.23
N LEU A 61 -4.75 24.76 -5.07
CA LEU A 61 -5.56 24.58 -3.85
C LEU A 61 -6.08 25.91 -3.30
N GLU A 62 -5.27 26.97 -3.29
CA GLU A 62 -5.71 28.33 -2.96
C GLU A 62 -6.81 28.82 -3.92
N ARG A 63 -6.71 28.44 -5.20
CA ARG A 63 -7.73 28.78 -6.20
C ARG A 63 -9.05 28.05 -5.92
N VAL A 64 -9.02 26.78 -5.52
CA VAL A 64 -10.19 26.04 -5.05
C VAL A 64 -10.86 26.74 -3.88
N LEU A 65 -10.10 27.17 -2.87
CA LEU A 65 -10.65 27.86 -1.70
C LEU A 65 -11.21 29.26 -2.00
N ARG A 66 -10.69 29.95 -3.01
CA ARG A 66 -11.29 31.20 -3.50
C ARG A 66 -12.65 30.98 -4.18
N ILE A 67 -12.84 29.82 -4.82
CA ILE A 67 -14.09 29.44 -5.50
C ILE A 67 -15.09 28.93 -4.47
N ASN A 68 -14.67 27.99 -3.64
CA ASN A 68 -15.46 27.38 -2.59
C ASN A 68 -14.69 27.43 -1.27
N PRO A 69 -14.90 28.49 -0.46
CA PRO A 69 -14.25 28.64 0.84
C PRO A 69 -14.54 27.49 1.80
N ASN A 70 -15.61 26.72 1.58
CA ASN A 70 -16.04 25.61 2.42
C ASN A 70 -15.44 24.25 2.01
N ASN A 71 -14.66 24.18 0.93
CA ASN A 71 -14.02 22.94 0.51
C ASN A 71 -13.01 22.48 1.57
N THR A 72 -13.39 21.46 2.34
CA THR A 72 -12.58 20.91 3.43
C THR A 72 -11.32 20.21 2.90
N ARG A 73 -11.43 19.48 1.78
CA ARG A 73 -10.30 18.79 1.12
C ARG A 73 -9.19 19.77 0.73
N ALA A 74 -9.52 20.87 0.06
CA ALA A 74 -8.56 21.89 -0.34
C ALA A 74 -7.97 22.65 0.87
N ARG A 75 -8.79 22.92 1.89
CA ARG A 75 -8.35 23.63 3.11
C ARG A 75 -7.37 22.80 3.91
N GLU A 76 -7.65 21.50 4.02
CA GLU A 76 -6.80 20.56 4.71
C GLU A 76 -5.50 20.32 3.94
N ALA A 77 -5.57 20.10 2.62
CA ALA A 77 -4.39 19.99 1.77
C ALA A 77 -3.50 21.25 1.84
N LEU A 78 -4.08 22.46 1.83
CA LEU A 78 -3.33 23.71 1.92
C LEU A 78 -2.69 23.91 3.31
N ARG A 79 -3.43 23.66 4.40
CA ARG A 79 -2.87 23.71 5.77
C ARG A 79 -1.70 22.75 5.93
N ARG A 80 -1.77 21.57 5.31
CA ARG A 80 -0.70 20.58 5.32
C ARG A 80 0.53 21.05 4.54
N LEU A 81 0.36 21.75 3.41
CA LEU A 81 1.45 22.41 2.68
C LEU A 81 2.08 23.60 3.43
N GLU A 82 1.30 24.34 4.22
CA GLU A 82 1.76 25.51 4.99
C GLU A 82 2.47 25.17 6.31
N ALA A 83 2.33 23.94 6.80
CA ALA A 83 2.93 23.47 8.06
C ALA A 83 4.45 23.23 7.99
N VAL A 84 5.10 23.51 6.85
CA VAL A 84 6.54 23.31 6.62
C VAL A 84 7.25 24.67 6.60
N PRO A 85 8.16 24.99 7.56
CA PRO A 85 9.00 26.17 7.44
C PRO A 85 9.99 25.95 6.30
N GLU A 86 10.05 26.88 5.35
CA GLU A 86 11.03 26.89 4.25
C GLU A 86 12.44 26.56 4.79
N ALA A 87 12.95 25.39 4.42
CA ALA A 87 14.29 24.97 4.78
C ALA A 87 15.29 25.96 4.19
N ARG A 88 16.04 26.59 5.10
CA ARG A 88 17.05 27.61 4.84
C ARG A 88 18.03 27.16 3.76
N THR A 89 18.11 27.92 2.67
CA THR A 89 19.30 27.97 1.82
C THR A 89 20.50 28.37 2.67
N ARG A 90 21.48 27.48 2.84
CA ARG A 90 22.82 27.86 3.24
C ARG A 90 23.84 27.10 2.40
N ASP A 91 24.75 27.89 1.85
CA ASP A 91 26.02 27.52 1.23
C ASP A 91 26.00 27.16 -0.27
N GLY A 92 25.65 28.17 -1.08
CA GLY A 92 26.64 28.81 -1.96
C GLY A 92 27.45 27.96 -2.93
N VAL A 93 26.92 26.86 -3.47
CA VAL A 93 27.50 26.16 -4.62
C VAL A 93 26.55 26.30 -5.81
N ASP A 94 27.04 26.93 -6.89
CA ASP A 94 26.28 27.14 -8.12
C ASP A 94 26.04 25.80 -8.83
N LEU A 95 24.85 25.23 -8.61
CA LEU A 95 24.37 23.97 -9.18
C LEU A 95 24.37 23.97 -10.72
N ARG A 96 24.40 25.14 -11.38
CA ARG A 96 24.50 25.19 -12.85
C ARG A 96 25.85 24.74 -13.39
N GLU A 97 26.93 24.96 -12.64
CA GLU A 97 28.27 24.59 -13.13
C GLU A 97 28.56 23.09 -12.98
N THR A 98 27.89 22.43 -12.01
CA THR A 98 27.94 20.98 -11.80
C THR A 98 27.11 20.24 -12.85
N GLU A 99 25.92 20.75 -13.16
CA GLU A 99 25.03 20.25 -14.22
C GLU A 99 25.67 20.36 -15.61
N LEU A 100 26.32 21.48 -15.93
CA LEU A 100 27.04 21.66 -17.20
C LEU A 100 28.24 20.70 -17.35
N ARG A 101 28.88 20.29 -16.24
CA ARG A 101 29.96 19.29 -16.26
C ARG A 101 29.44 17.86 -16.38
N ARG A 102 28.21 17.57 -15.91
CA ARG A 102 27.52 16.28 -16.11
C ARG A 102 27.00 16.14 -17.54
N ALA A 103 26.30 17.14 -18.07
CA ALA A 103 25.79 17.14 -19.45
C ALA A 103 26.92 16.96 -20.48
N ARG A 104 28.06 17.64 -20.28
CA ARG A 104 29.24 17.54 -21.16
C ARG A 104 29.95 16.18 -21.08
N ARG A 105 29.73 15.40 -20.01
CA ARG A 105 30.26 14.03 -19.87
C ARG A 105 29.34 12.99 -20.52
N ILE A 106 28.03 13.23 -20.52
CA ILE A 106 27.01 12.39 -21.17
C ILE A 106 27.11 12.48 -22.70
N GLU A 107 27.38 13.67 -23.25
CA GLU A 107 27.50 13.88 -24.70
C GLU A 107 28.72 13.16 -25.32
N LEU A 108 29.76 12.89 -24.52
CA LEU A 108 30.99 12.21 -24.97
C LEU A 108 30.91 10.67 -24.89
N GLN A 109 29.83 10.10 -24.36
CA GLN A 109 29.67 8.63 -24.20
C GLN A 109 28.44 8.04 -24.92
N GLY A 110 27.81 8.79 -25.83
CA GLY A 110 26.71 8.30 -26.67
C GLY A 110 27.13 7.21 -27.66
N GLY A 111 27.16 5.96 -27.20
CA GLY A 111 27.00 4.75 -28.02
C GLY A 111 25.66 4.08 -27.70
N PRO A 112 25.08 3.27 -28.62
CA PRO A 112 23.74 2.72 -28.45
C PRO A 112 23.67 1.87 -27.17
N ARG A 113 22.75 2.23 -26.26
CA ARG A 113 22.51 1.49 -25.01
C ARG A 113 22.14 0.04 -25.35
N ARG A 114 23.03 -0.89 -25.00
CA ARG A 114 22.75 -2.32 -24.98
C ARG A 114 21.83 -2.60 -23.79
N SER A 115 20.63 -3.06 -24.08
CA SER A 115 19.77 -3.71 -23.09
C SER A 115 20.50 -4.93 -22.50
N ASN A 116 20.39 -5.09 -21.18
CA ASN A 116 21.03 -6.17 -20.44
C ASN A 116 20.29 -7.50 -20.71
N PRO A 117 20.91 -8.50 -21.37
CA PRO A 117 20.21 -9.67 -21.90
C PRO A 117 19.85 -10.76 -20.88
N TYR A 118 20.13 -10.57 -19.59
CA TYR A 118 19.86 -11.59 -18.56
C TYR A 118 18.41 -11.64 -18.05
N PHE A 119 17.65 -10.55 -18.17
CA PHE A 119 16.22 -10.54 -17.81
C PHE A 119 15.32 -11.15 -18.89
N ILE A 120 15.74 -11.12 -20.16
CA ILE A 120 14.95 -11.65 -21.29
C ILE A 120 15.18 -13.17 -21.48
N MET A 121 16.33 -13.70 -21.04
CA MET A 121 16.66 -15.13 -21.22
C MET A 121 16.04 -16.07 -20.18
N ALA A 122 15.62 -15.57 -19.01
CA ALA A 122 14.91 -16.39 -18.01
C ALA A 122 13.49 -16.77 -18.45
N GLY A 123 12.80 -15.88 -19.18
CA GLY A 123 11.46 -16.15 -19.73
C GLY A 123 11.47 -17.11 -20.93
N ILE A 124 12.51 -17.08 -21.77
CA ILE A 124 12.53 -17.87 -23.02
C ILE A 124 12.82 -19.35 -22.78
N VAL A 125 13.58 -19.71 -21.73
CA VAL A 125 13.91 -21.12 -21.43
C VAL A 125 12.71 -21.86 -20.82
N LEU A 126 11.85 -21.17 -20.07
CA LEU A 126 10.63 -21.74 -19.49
C LEU A 126 9.59 -22.11 -20.56
N VAL A 127 9.49 -21.30 -21.63
CA VAL A 127 8.56 -21.51 -22.75
C VAL A 127 8.90 -22.77 -23.56
N PHE A 128 10.18 -23.10 -23.76
CA PHE A 128 10.55 -24.31 -24.51
C PHE A 128 10.32 -25.62 -23.74
N VAL A 129 10.37 -25.59 -22.41
CA VAL A 129 10.10 -26.76 -21.57
C VAL A 129 8.59 -27.06 -21.54
N ILE A 130 7.74 -26.03 -21.56
CA ILE A 130 6.27 -26.16 -21.60
C ILE A 130 5.79 -26.69 -22.98
N ILE A 131 6.40 -26.25 -24.08
CA ILE A 131 6.06 -26.72 -25.44
C ILE A 131 6.35 -28.23 -25.61
N ALA A 132 7.40 -28.75 -24.97
CA ALA A 132 7.73 -30.18 -25.01
C ALA A 132 6.76 -31.05 -24.18
N ALA A 133 6.21 -30.52 -23.09
CA ALA A 133 5.27 -31.23 -22.22
C ALA A 133 3.84 -31.29 -22.82
N VAL A 134 3.38 -30.23 -23.47
CA VAL A 134 2.01 -30.16 -24.04
C VAL A 134 1.85 -31.04 -25.28
N LEU A 135 2.92 -31.25 -26.07
CA LEU A 135 2.89 -32.14 -27.24
C LEU A 135 2.89 -33.64 -26.89
N LEU A 136 3.19 -34.02 -25.64
CA LEU A 136 3.20 -35.41 -25.19
C LEU A 136 1.88 -35.87 -24.55
N PHE A 137 0.96 -34.95 -24.22
CA PHE A 137 -0.26 -35.27 -23.46
C PHE A 137 -1.59 -35.13 -24.23
N THR A 138 -1.59 -34.77 -25.51
CA THR A 138 -2.83 -34.65 -26.32
C THR A 138 -3.09 -35.84 -27.26
N GLN A 139 -2.89 -37.07 -26.78
CA GLN A 139 -3.55 -38.24 -27.37
C GLN A 139 -4.28 -39.01 -26.27
N GLU A 140 -5.57 -38.72 -26.10
CA GLU A 140 -6.67 -39.69 -26.25
C GLU A 140 -7.97 -39.05 -25.77
N ALA A 141 -9.03 -39.30 -26.55
CA ALA A 141 -10.36 -38.74 -26.39
C ALA A 141 -11.19 -39.55 -25.37
N GLU A 142 -12.26 -38.94 -24.83
CA GLU A 142 -13.64 -39.37 -25.10
C GLU A 142 -14.68 -38.46 -24.42
N THR A 143 -15.80 -38.26 -25.11
CA THR A 143 -17.01 -37.52 -24.70
C THR A 143 -17.98 -38.45 -23.96
N PRO A 144 -18.92 -37.93 -23.15
CA PRO A 144 -20.32 -38.17 -23.53
C PRO A 144 -21.33 -37.06 -23.18
N SER A 145 -22.17 -36.79 -24.20
CA SER A 145 -23.63 -36.70 -24.26
C SER A 145 -24.47 -36.17 -23.07
N THR A 146 -25.22 -35.12 -23.42
CA THR A 146 -26.46 -34.57 -22.85
C THR A 146 -27.63 -35.55 -22.75
N GLN A 147 -28.53 -35.37 -21.76
CA GLN A 147 -30.02 -35.43 -21.87
C GLN A 147 -30.71 -34.95 -20.55
N PRO A 148 -32.00 -34.56 -20.59
CA PRO A 148 -32.56 -33.47 -19.79
C PRO A 148 -33.39 -33.87 -18.55
N VAL A 149 -33.73 -32.82 -17.81
CA VAL A 149 -34.42 -32.70 -16.51
C VAL A 149 -35.91 -33.08 -16.59
N ASP A 150 -36.37 -33.87 -15.62
CA ASP A 150 -37.78 -34.03 -15.26
C ASP A 150 -38.08 -33.35 -13.92
N ALA A 151 -39.25 -32.71 -13.86
CA ALA A 151 -39.79 -31.99 -12.72
C ALA A 151 -40.73 -32.90 -11.90
N ASP A 152 -40.62 -32.89 -10.57
CA ASP A 152 -41.80 -32.96 -9.69
C ASP A 152 -41.49 -32.47 -8.26
N SER A 153 -42.54 -31.87 -7.70
CA SER A 153 -42.89 -31.29 -6.40
C SER A 153 -42.21 -31.74 -5.10
N THR A 154 -42.05 -30.79 -4.17
CA THR A 154 -42.97 -30.62 -3.01
C THR A 154 -42.68 -29.35 -2.21
N ASP A 155 -43.76 -28.72 -1.76
CA ASP A 155 -43.85 -27.56 -0.85
C ASP A 155 -43.11 -27.80 0.48
N ASP A 156 -42.44 -26.76 0.99
CA ASP A 156 -42.40 -26.51 2.43
C ASP A 156 -42.29 -25.01 2.75
N ALA A 157 -43.15 -24.57 3.65
CA ALA A 157 -43.42 -23.19 4.00
C ALA A 157 -42.32 -22.57 4.90
N VAL A 158 -41.83 -21.39 4.52
CA VAL A 158 -40.89 -20.59 5.33
C VAL A 158 -41.68 -19.64 6.24
N VAL A 159 -41.55 -19.85 7.55
CA VAL A 159 -41.99 -18.94 8.60
C VAL A 159 -40.94 -17.84 8.79
N VAL A 160 -41.32 -16.59 8.53
CA VAL A 160 -40.48 -15.40 8.79
C VAL A 160 -40.59 -15.04 10.28
N VAL A 161 -39.51 -15.20 11.03
CA VAL A 161 -39.38 -14.68 12.40
C VAL A 161 -38.44 -13.47 12.38
N GLN A 162 -38.98 -12.28 12.66
CA GLN A 162 -38.19 -11.07 12.93
C GLN A 162 -37.72 -11.05 14.40
N PRO A 163 -36.46 -10.72 14.70
CA PRO A 163 -36.03 -10.51 16.08
C PRO A 163 -36.25 -9.04 16.50
N THR A 164 -37.23 -8.78 17.37
CA THR A 164 -37.39 -7.50 18.08
C THR A 164 -36.49 -7.49 19.34
N ARG A 165 -35.52 -6.57 19.41
CA ARG A 165 -34.77 -6.28 20.65
C ARG A 165 -35.54 -5.27 21.54
N PRO A 166 -35.63 -5.47 22.86
CA PRO A 166 -36.27 -4.52 23.77
C PRO A 166 -35.34 -3.35 24.18
N ILE A 167 -35.93 -2.15 24.26
CA ILE A 167 -35.31 -0.91 24.74
C ILE A 167 -35.41 -0.86 26.28
N PRO A 168 -34.33 -0.57 27.04
CA PRO A 168 -34.41 -0.46 28.49
C PRO A 168 -35.13 0.82 28.94
N THR A 169 -36.07 0.67 29.87
CA THR A 169 -36.87 1.74 30.48
C THR A 169 -36.14 2.29 31.72
N LEU A 170 -35.97 3.62 31.81
CA LEU A 170 -35.41 4.30 33.00
C LEU A 170 -36.46 4.40 34.11
N THR A 171 -36.13 3.92 35.31
CA THR A 171 -36.95 4.02 36.52
C THR A 171 -36.80 5.41 37.16
N PRO A 172 -37.88 6.13 37.50
CA PRO A 172 -37.77 7.43 38.19
C PRO A 172 -37.46 7.28 39.68
N ILE A 173 -36.55 8.11 40.18
CA ILE A 173 -36.19 8.24 41.61
C ILE A 173 -37.28 9.07 42.34
N PRO A 174 -37.74 8.69 43.55
CA PRO A 174 -38.76 9.46 44.26
C PRO A 174 -38.16 10.73 44.89
N GLY A 175 -38.52 11.90 44.36
CA GLY A 175 -38.29 13.20 44.99
C GLY A 175 -39.53 13.67 45.75
N MET A 176 -39.34 14.15 47.00
CA MET A 176 -40.40 14.79 47.79
C MET A 176 -40.88 16.08 47.11
N ILE A 177 -42.20 16.19 46.86
CA ILE A 177 -42.83 17.47 46.51
C ILE A 177 -43.15 18.19 47.82
N VAL A 178 -42.46 19.29 48.10
CA VAL A 178 -42.84 20.24 49.15
C VAL A 178 -43.69 21.33 48.52
N THR A 179 -44.98 21.38 48.86
CA THR A 179 -45.87 22.46 48.45
C THR A 179 -45.70 23.64 49.40
N ILE A 180 -45.19 24.77 48.90
CA ILE A 180 -45.06 26.01 49.68
C ILE A 180 -46.36 26.82 49.52
N ASP A 181 -46.92 27.31 50.62
CA ASP A 181 -48.13 28.15 50.65
C ASP A 181 -47.91 29.47 49.86
N PRO A 182 -48.70 29.75 48.80
CA PRO A 182 -48.50 30.91 47.94
C PRO A 182 -48.74 32.26 48.64
N ASN A 183 -49.33 32.29 49.83
CA ASN A 183 -49.66 33.54 50.54
C ASN A 183 -48.56 34.04 51.49
N ARG A 184 -47.36 33.45 51.48
CA ARG A 184 -46.22 33.85 52.33
C ARG A 184 -44.96 34.30 51.59
N LEU A 185 -45.07 34.74 50.34
CA LEU A 185 -43.92 35.26 49.60
C LEU A 185 -43.83 36.79 49.71
N THR A 186 -42.92 37.28 50.55
CA THR A 186 -42.42 38.67 50.47
C THR A 186 -41.68 38.87 49.16
N PRO A 187 -41.82 40.02 48.47
CA PRO A 187 -41.12 40.26 47.21
C PRO A 187 -39.61 40.32 47.47
N LEU A 188 -38.86 39.39 46.89
CA LEU A 188 -37.41 39.45 46.86
C LEU A 188 -36.98 40.66 46.01
N PRO A 189 -35.89 41.38 46.38
CA PRO A 189 -35.36 42.47 45.58
C PRO A 189 -34.91 41.95 44.21
N PRO A 190 -34.83 42.80 43.17
CA PRO A 190 -34.47 42.36 41.83
C PRO A 190 -33.08 41.72 41.85
N THR A 191 -33.03 40.42 41.64
CA THR A 191 -31.79 39.66 41.49
C THR A 191 -31.17 40.05 40.15
N PHE A 192 -30.05 40.77 40.18
CA PHE A 192 -29.17 40.88 39.03
C PHE A 192 -28.70 39.45 38.69
N THR A 193 -29.28 38.86 37.66
CA THR A 193 -28.76 37.62 37.08
C THR A 193 -27.79 38.07 36.01
N PRO A 194 -26.46 37.96 36.20
CA PRO A 194 -25.55 38.19 35.09
C PRO A 194 -25.88 37.17 34.01
N THR A 195 -26.24 37.63 32.81
CA THR A 195 -26.32 36.77 31.64
C THR A 195 -24.90 36.29 31.38
N PHE A 196 -24.57 35.07 31.83
CA PHE A 196 -23.38 34.38 31.36
C PHE A 196 -23.58 34.12 29.88
N THR A 197 -23.02 34.99 29.04
CA THR A 197 -22.72 34.63 27.66
C THR A 197 -21.45 33.79 27.76
N PRO A 198 -21.48 32.46 27.55
CA PRO A 198 -20.25 31.71 27.43
C PRO A 198 -19.52 32.23 26.20
N THR A 199 -18.52 33.08 26.40
CA THR A 199 -17.53 33.31 25.37
C THR A 199 -16.85 31.97 25.16
N ALA A 200 -17.13 31.32 24.03
CA ALA A 200 -16.39 30.13 23.60
C ALA A 200 -14.93 30.54 23.56
N THR A 201 -14.19 30.20 24.61
CA THR A 201 -12.74 30.32 24.59
C THR A 201 -12.34 29.10 23.80
N ASP A 202 -12.20 29.31 22.49
CA ASP A 202 -11.59 28.36 21.56
C ASP A 202 -10.14 28.21 22.02
N THR A 203 -9.97 27.41 23.07
CA THR A 203 -8.65 27.02 23.56
C THR A 203 -8.25 26.00 22.53
N PRO A 204 -7.32 26.32 21.61
CA PRO A 204 -6.87 25.33 20.64
C PRO A 204 -6.47 24.11 21.46
N LEU A 205 -7.12 22.98 21.21
CA LEU A 205 -6.67 21.70 21.72
C LEU A 205 -5.17 21.66 21.40
N PRO A 206 -4.29 21.40 22.39
CA PRO A 206 -2.87 21.31 22.10
C PRO A 206 -2.71 20.30 20.96
N SER A 207 -2.23 20.77 19.80
CA SER A 207 -1.84 19.85 18.74
C SER A 207 -0.79 18.94 19.35
N PRO A 208 -1.00 17.62 19.37
CA PRO A 208 -0.02 16.71 19.95
C PRO A 208 1.32 16.98 19.28
N THR A 209 2.36 17.18 20.08
CA THR A 209 3.72 17.26 19.57
C THR A 209 3.99 15.96 18.82
N PRO A 210 4.30 16.00 17.52
CA PRO A 210 4.50 14.78 16.76
C PRO A 210 5.67 13.99 17.36
N PRO A 211 5.59 12.64 17.36
CA PRO A 211 6.67 11.82 17.86
C PRO A 211 7.96 12.13 17.09
N PRO A 212 9.12 12.20 17.76
CA PRO A 212 10.39 12.42 17.08
C PRO A 212 10.69 11.24 16.16
N LEU A 213 11.42 11.47 15.06
CA LEU A 213 11.79 10.40 14.12
C LEU A 213 12.52 9.23 14.80
N ALA A 214 13.28 9.50 15.86
CA ALA A 214 13.96 8.50 16.68
C ALA A 214 13.03 7.47 17.37
N SER A 215 11.72 7.75 17.43
CA SER A 215 10.72 6.85 18.02
C SER A 215 10.29 5.73 17.07
N TYR A 216 10.44 5.94 15.76
CA TYR A 216 10.16 4.89 14.77
C TYR A 216 11.35 3.97 14.63
N ARG A 217 11.06 2.67 14.44
CA ARG A 217 12.06 1.67 14.10
C ARG A 217 11.69 0.98 12.80
N PHE A 218 12.66 0.92 11.90
CA PHE A 218 12.57 0.29 10.60
C PHE A 218 13.43 -0.96 10.60
N TYR A 219 12.91 -2.01 9.98
CA TYR A 219 13.59 -3.26 9.75
C TYR A 219 13.73 -3.43 8.25
N TYR A 220 14.89 -3.86 7.78
CA TYR A 220 15.12 -3.99 6.34
C TYR A 220 16.09 -5.12 6.02
N ALA A 221 15.95 -5.69 4.84
CA ALA A 221 16.90 -6.65 4.29
C ALA A 221 17.78 -5.95 3.25
N GLY A 222 19.09 -6.00 3.43
CA GLY A 222 20.05 -5.34 2.53
C GLY A 222 21.24 -6.22 2.20
N ALA A 223 21.75 -6.10 0.98
CA ALA A 223 22.94 -6.79 0.52
C ALA A 223 24.10 -5.81 0.27
N GLN A 224 25.32 -6.24 0.54
CA GLN A 224 26.50 -5.48 0.11
C GLN A 224 26.64 -5.54 -1.41
N PRO A 225 27.23 -4.53 -2.06
CA PRO A 225 27.44 -4.53 -3.50
C PRO A 225 28.19 -5.80 -3.96
N GLY A 226 27.57 -6.54 -4.89
CA GLY A 226 28.11 -7.80 -5.42
C GLY A 226 27.83 -9.04 -4.57
N GLN A 227 27.13 -8.93 -3.43
CA GLN A 227 26.60 -10.06 -2.71
C GLN A 227 25.16 -10.35 -3.12
N THR A 228 24.80 -11.62 -3.22
CA THR A 228 23.45 -12.07 -3.58
C THR A 228 22.57 -12.35 -2.36
N ALA A 229 23.17 -12.56 -1.19
CA ALA A 229 22.44 -12.84 0.04
C ALA A 229 22.24 -11.56 0.87
N ALA A 230 20.99 -11.16 1.05
CA ALA A 230 20.63 -10.07 1.96
C ALA A 230 20.74 -10.53 3.42
N MET A 231 21.13 -9.59 4.30
CA MET A 231 21.11 -9.72 5.75
C MET A 231 20.03 -8.80 6.33
N LEU A 232 19.52 -9.14 7.52
CA LEU A 232 18.54 -8.32 8.22
C LEU A 232 19.22 -7.21 9.03
N TYR A 233 18.63 -6.02 9.04
CA TYR A 233 19.10 -4.85 9.77
C TYR A 233 17.93 -4.16 10.48
N SER A 234 18.24 -3.32 11.46
CA SER A 234 17.32 -2.32 11.99
C SER A 234 17.96 -0.95 12.08
N VAL A 235 17.15 0.09 11.93
CA VAL A 235 17.56 1.48 12.04
C VAL A 235 16.42 2.30 12.66
N ARG A 236 16.74 3.36 13.39
CA ARG A 236 15.73 4.33 13.86
C ARG A 236 15.43 5.36 12.78
N GLY A 237 14.26 6.00 12.84
CA GLY A 237 13.86 7.00 11.85
C GLY A 237 14.74 8.25 11.78
N ASP A 238 15.58 8.49 12.79
CA ASP A 238 16.60 9.56 12.79
C ASP A 238 17.99 9.07 12.33
N SER A 239 18.04 7.91 11.65
CA SER A 239 19.26 7.25 11.16
C SER A 239 20.18 6.71 12.26
N SER A 240 19.82 6.85 13.54
CA SER A 240 20.61 6.29 14.63
C SER A 240 20.38 4.79 14.78
N ASP A 241 21.34 4.08 15.38
CA ASP A 241 21.22 2.65 15.70
C ASP A 241 21.04 1.72 14.47
N ASP A 242 21.60 2.13 13.31
CA ASP A 242 21.71 1.29 12.11
C ASP A 242 22.65 0.10 12.39
N SER A 243 22.08 -1.08 12.52
CA SER A 243 22.80 -2.28 12.93
C SER A 243 22.19 -3.57 12.38
N GLN A 244 23.06 -4.55 12.11
CA GLN A 244 22.64 -5.88 11.64
C GLN A 244 21.93 -6.67 12.75
N LEU A 245 20.87 -7.39 12.38
CA LEU A 245 20.10 -8.28 13.24
C LEU A 245 20.44 -9.75 12.97
N GLY A 246 21.26 -10.33 13.84
CA GLY A 246 21.68 -11.74 13.73
C GLY A 246 22.50 -12.03 12.46
N ASN A 247 22.63 -13.31 12.12
CA ASN A 247 23.36 -13.75 10.92
C ASN A 247 22.47 -14.49 9.91
N GLU A 248 21.15 -14.34 10.03
CA GLU A 248 20.23 -14.96 9.09
C GLU A 248 20.35 -14.32 7.71
N SER A 249 20.43 -15.18 6.70
CA SER A 249 20.70 -14.79 5.31
C SER A 249 19.75 -15.49 4.35
N GLY A 250 19.63 -14.96 3.13
CA GLY A 250 18.73 -15.51 2.12
C GLY A 250 17.26 -15.26 2.41
N ILE A 251 16.97 -14.26 3.24
CA ILE A 251 15.62 -13.71 3.42
C ILE A 251 15.26 -12.95 2.14
N THR A 252 14.24 -13.42 1.43
CA THR A 252 13.74 -12.76 0.22
C THR A 252 12.66 -11.74 0.55
N ASP A 253 11.89 -12.01 1.60
CA ASP A 253 10.81 -11.14 2.05
C ASP A 253 10.49 -11.41 3.53
N PHE A 254 9.95 -10.42 4.24
CA PHE A 254 9.64 -10.54 5.67
C PHE A 254 8.61 -9.54 6.17
N ALA A 255 8.00 -9.84 7.32
CA ALA A 255 7.17 -8.91 8.06
C ALA A 255 7.36 -9.06 9.57
N ILE A 256 7.21 -7.94 10.26
CA ILE A 256 7.24 -7.86 11.72
C ILE A 256 5.84 -7.99 12.27
N SER A 257 5.68 -8.81 13.30
CA SER A 257 4.42 -8.98 14.03
C SER A 257 3.95 -7.66 14.66
N PRO A 258 2.64 -7.45 14.86
CA PRO A 258 2.10 -6.20 15.40
C PRO A 258 2.65 -5.82 16.78
N ASN A 259 3.01 -6.81 17.60
CA ASN A 259 3.62 -6.60 18.91
C ASN A 259 5.15 -6.39 18.87
N GLY A 260 5.78 -6.55 17.72
CA GLY A 260 7.22 -6.33 17.53
C GLY A 260 8.11 -7.43 18.09
N GLU A 261 7.55 -8.56 18.49
CA GLU A 261 8.31 -9.63 19.16
C GLU A 261 8.77 -10.72 18.20
N GLN A 262 8.08 -10.86 17.07
CA GLN A 262 8.30 -11.91 16.08
C GLN A 262 8.51 -11.35 14.68
N ILE A 263 9.25 -12.10 13.87
CA ILE A 263 9.44 -11.90 12.44
C ILE A 263 8.91 -13.13 11.69
N ALA A 264 8.10 -12.89 10.66
CA ALA A 264 7.78 -13.87 9.64
C ALA A 264 8.64 -13.58 8.42
N PHE A 265 9.23 -14.59 7.78
CA PHE A 265 10.07 -14.38 6.62
C PHE A 265 10.09 -15.58 5.69
N VAL A 266 10.44 -15.32 4.44
CA VAL A 266 10.58 -16.33 3.40
C VAL A 266 12.04 -16.64 3.15
N ARG A 267 12.37 -17.93 3.08
CA ARG A 267 13.64 -18.42 2.56
C ARG A 267 13.48 -19.82 1.97
N PRO A 268 14.42 -20.27 1.11
CA PRO A 268 14.54 -21.66 0.72
C PRO A 268 14.58 -22.58 1.96
N SER A 269 13.81 -23.67 1.93
CA SER A 269 13.97 -24.74 2.91
C SER A 269 15.40 -25.26 2.87
N ARG A 270 15.97 -25.59 4.04
CA ARG A 270 17.31 -26.22 4.06
C ARG A 270 17.16 -27.60 3.44
N ALA A 271 17.77 -27.81 2.27
CA ALA A 271 17.81 -29.12 1.65
C ALA A 271 18.48 -30.12 2.62
N GLY A 272 17.71 -31.10 3.09
CA GLY A 272 18.20 -32.20 3.91
C GLY A 272 17.08 -33.11 4.40
N LEU A 273 17.10 -34.37 3.95
CA LEU A 273 16.29 -35.53 4.40
C LEU A 273 15.06 -35.94 3.55
N ALA A 274 15.07 -35.75 2.22
CA ALA A 274 14.40 -36.72 1.37
C ALA A 274 15.45 -37.79 1.02
N GLY A 275 15.38 -38.95 1.68
CA GLY A 275 16.12 -40.10 1.20
C GLY A 275 15.51 -40.55 -0.11
N GLU A 276 16.26 -40.42 -1.22
CA GLU A 276 16.32 -41.42 -2.29
C GLU A 276 17.40 -41.07 -3.32
N ASP A 277 18.28 -42.05 -3.49
CA ASP A 277 19.21 -42.36 -4.58
C ASP A 277 20.27 -41.34 -5.05
N THR A 278 21.49 -41.57 -4.58
CA THR A 278 22.73 -41.01 -5.14
C THR A 278 23.05 -41.66 -6.49
N SER A 279 22.72 -41.00 -7.60
CA SER A 279 23.27 -41.37 -8.91
C SER A 279 24.75 -40.96 -9.01
N ALA A 280 25.56 -41.83 -9.63
CA ALA A 280 27.01 -41.93 -9.50
C ALA A 280 27.84 -40.88 -10.28
N THR A 281 27.70 -39.59 -10.00
CA THR A 281 28.56 -38.55 -10.62
C THR A 281 29.27 -37.62 -9.64
N GLY A 282 29.05 -37.74 -8.33
CA GLY A 282 29.90 -37.09 -7.32
C GLY A 282 29.94 -35.55 -7.38
N GLU A 283 29.00 -34.91 -8.08
CA GLU A 283 28.81 -33.46 -8.08
C GLU A 283 27.49 -33.17 -7.37
N GLN A 284 27.60 -32.86 -6.08
CA GLN A 284 26.47 -32.51 -5.23
C GLN A 284 26.23 -31.00 -5.39
N ILE A 285 25.45 -30.59 -6.39
CA ILE A 285 24.82 -29.27 -6.37
C ILE A 285 23.63 -29.41 -5.40
N PRO A 286 23.60 -28.73 -4.25
CA PRO A 286 22.39 -28.69 -3.46
C PRO A 286 21.34 -27.98 -4.31
N GLU A 287 20.31 -28.69 -4.75
CA GLU A 287 19.11 -28.05 -5.28
C GLU A 287 18.58 -27.15 -4.15
N ALA A 288 18.57 -25.83 -4.38
CA ALA A 288 18.05 -24.90 -3.39
C ALA A 288 16.62 -25.33 -3.05
N GLY A 289 16.35 -25.58 -1.77
CA GLY A 289 15.03 -26.07 -1.37
C GLY A 289 13.92 -25.09 -1.74
N LEU A 290 12.70 -25.58 -1.89
CA LEU A 290 11.53 -24.74 -2.21
C LEU A 290 11.36 -23.62 -1.17
N PRO A 291 10.87 -22.44 -1.56
CA PRO A 291 10.65 -21.34 -0.62
C PRO A 291 9.58 -21.72 0.41
N GLN A 292 9.84 -21.44 1.68
CA GLN A 292 8.92 -21.72 2.78
C GLN A 292 8.79 -20.49 3.69
N LEU A 293 7.66 -20.41 4.38
CA LEU A 293 7.41 -19.41 5.40
C LEU A 293 7.97 -19.89 6.74
N PHE A 294 8.72 -19.02 7.40
CA PHE A 294 9.28 -19.23 8.73
C PHE A 294 8.82 -18.14 9.68
N VAL A 295 8.74 -18.46 10.97
CA VAL A 295 8.55 -17.50 12.06
C VAL A 295 9.63 -17.68 13.10
N ALA A 296 10.16 -16.57 13.61
CA ALA A 296 11.17 -16.55 14.68
C ALA A 296 10.93 -15.39 15.66
N PRO A 297 11.46 -15.46 16.89
CA PRO A 297 11.62 -14.27 17.72
C PRO A 297 12.48 -13.24 16.99
N LEU A 298 12.05 -11.98 16.95
CA LEU A 298 12.77 -10.90 16.27
C LEU A 298 14.16 -10.67 16.89
N ALA A 299 14.27 -10.87 18.20
CA ALA A 299 15.55 -10.79 18.92
C ALA A 299 16.51 -11.96 18.61
N ASN A 300 16.01 -13.04 18.02
CA ASN A 300 16.80 -14.20 17.63
C ASN A 300 16.24 -14.88 16.36
N PRO A 301 16.42 -14.26 15.17
CA PRO A 301 15.90 -14.81 13.92
C PRO A 301 16.43 -16.22 13.59
N GLU A 302 17.58 -16.61 14.16
CA GLU A 302 18.19 -17.93 14.00
C GLU A 302 17.36 -19.07 14.65
N ALA A 303 16.47 -18.75 15.59
CA ALA A 303 15.55 -19.70 16.23
C ALA A 303 14.26 -19.92 15.40
N ALA A 304 14.35 -19.79 14.08
CA ALA A 304 13.21 -19.88 13.18
C ALA A 304 12.58 -21.29 13.13
N THR A 305 11.25 -21.30 13.17
CA THR A 305 10.41 -22.48 12.95
C THR A 305 9.75 -22.36 11.58
N GLN A 306 9.82 -23.42 10.77
CA GLN A 306 9.12 -23.49 9.49
C GLN A 306 7.61 -23.68 9.75
N LEU A 307 6.78 -22.85 9.13
CA LEU A 307 5.32 -22.94 9.26
C LEU A 307 4.64 -23.71 8.14
N THR A 308 5.23 -23.72 6.93
CA THR A 308 4.62 -24.29 5.73
C THR A 308 5.39 -25.49 5.20
N GLN A 309 4.74 -26.31 4.38
CA GLN A 309 5.38 -27.39 3.59
C GLN A 309 4.85 -27.38 2.16
N LEU A 310 4.93 -26.21 1.51
CA LEU A 310 4.40 -26.01 0.16
C LEU A 310 5.34 -26.61 -0.89
N ARG A 311 4.76 -27.02 -2.01
CA ARG A 311 5.39 -27.59 -3.20
C ARG A 311 5.56 -26.57 -4.31
N GLY A 312 4.96 -25.39 -4.16
CA GLY A 312 5.15 -24.24 -5.03
C GLY A 312 6.61 -23.76 -5.12
N ASN A 313 6.96 -23.17 -6.26
CA ASN A 313 8.28 -22.58 -6.50
C ASN A 313 8.38 -21.11 -6.05
N SER A 314 7.25 -20.53 -5.64
CA SER A 314 7.09 -19.14 -5.27
C SER A 314 6.31 -19.02 -3.97
N LEU A 315 6.87 -18.27 -3.04
CA LEU A 315 6.22 -17.81 -1.81
C LEU A 315 6.76 -16.42 -1.52
N LYS A 316 5.90 -15.43 -1.29
CA LYS A 316 6.33 -14.04 -1.06
C LYS A 316 5.30 -13.23 -0.27
N SER A 317 5.69 -12.01 0.09
CA SER A 317 4.85 -10.98 0.68
C SER A 317 4.13 -11.42 1.97
N PRO A 318 4.82 -12.03 2.96
CA PRO A 318 4.17 -12.45 4.20
C PRO A 318 3.73 -11.22 5.01
N ARG A 319 2.49 -11.20 5.51
CA ARG A 319 1.90 -10.06 6.23
C ARG A 319 1.05 -10.53 7.39
N TRP A 320 1.37 -10.07 8.60
CA TRP A 320 0.66 -10.42 9.82
C TRP A 320 -0.74 -9.78 9.86
N SER A 321 -1.72 -10.51 10.38
CA SER A 321 -2.99 -9.94 10.79
C SER A 321 -2.80 -8.97 11.97
N PRO A 322 -3.67 -7.96 12.17
CA PRO A 322 -3.47 -6.95 13.20
C PRO A 322 -3.48 -7.50 14.64
N ASP A 323 -4.15 -8.63 14.85
CA ASP A 323 -4.17 -9.37 16.11
C ASP A 323 -2.98 -10.31 16.32
N GLY A 324 -2.11 -10.46 15.30
CA GLY A 324 -0.95 -11.36 15.33
C GLY A 324 -1.28 -12.86 15.25
N ALA A 325 -2.54 -13.24 15.03
CA ALA A 325 -2.97 -14.63 15.04
C ALA A 325 -2.76 -15.35 13.70
N ARG A 326 -2.68 -14.60 12.59
CA ARG A 326 -2.62 -15.13 11.23
C ARG A 326 -1.54 -14.41 10.41
N ILE A 327 -1.07 -15.08 9.37
CA ILE A 327 -0.14 -14.53 8.37
C ILE A 327 -0.74 -14.79 7.00
N ALA A 328 -0.98 -13.73 6.23
CA ALA A 328 -1.30 -13.82 4.81
C ALA A 328 -0.02 -13.83 3.98
N PHE A 329 0.00 -14.53 2.85
CA PHE A 329 1.14 -14.59 1.94
C PHE A 329 0.66 -15.00 0.54
N ALA A 330 1.49 -14.77 -0.47
CA ALA A 330 1.23 -15.25 -1.83
C ALA A 330 2.02 -16.54 -2.10
N SER A 331 1.44 -17.55 -2.74
CA SER A 331 2.15 -18.78 -3.12
C SER A 331 1.56 -19.43 -4.37
N ASP A 332 2.40 -20.12 -5.15
CA ASP A 332 2.03 -20.87 -6.35
C ASP A 332 1.85 -22.38 -6.10
N ASP A 333 1.50 -22.77 -4.87
CA ASP A 333 1.43 -24.16 -4.43
C ASP A 333 0.53 -25.06 -5.30
N ASP A 334 -0.46 -24.46 -5.94
CA ASP A 334 -1.46 -25.12 -6.77
C ASP A 334 -1.37 -24.81 -8.26
N GLY A 335 -0.39 -24.00 -8.68
CA GLY A 335 -0.01 -23.79 -10.08
C GLY A 335 0.12 -22.33 -10.50
N ASP A 336 -0.61 -21.43 -9.85
CA ASP A 336 -0.57 -19.97 -10.02
C ASP A 336 -0.56 -19.26 -8.67
N LEU A 337 -0.13 -18.00 -8.65
CA LEU A 337 0.00 -17.27 -7.38
C LEU A 337 -1.37 -16.90 -6.83
N ASP A 338 -1.70 -17.42 -5.65
CA ASP A 338 -2.88 -17.04 -4.89
C ASP A 338 -2.52 -16.50 -3.51
N ILE A 339 -3.49 -15.84 -2.88
CA ILE A 339 -3.41 -15.42 -1.49
C ILE A 339 -3.79 -16.58 -0.57
N TYR A 340 -2.88 -16.94 0.32
CA TYR A 340 -3.06 -17.93 1.38
C TYR A 340 -2.99 -17.26 2.75
N VAL A 341 -3.64 -17.88 3.73
CA VAL A 341 -3.54 -17.51 5.14
C VAL A 341 -3.22 -18.74 5.99
N ILE A 342 -2.27 -18.60 6.92
CA ILE A 342 -1.93 -19.62 7.92
C ILE A 342 -2.00 -19.02 9.33
N ALA A 343 -2.32 -19.84 10.32
CA ALA A 343 -2.18 -19.43 11.72
C ALA A 343 -0.69 -19.18 12.05
N SER A 344 -0.40 -18.16 12.86
CA SER A 344 0.99 -17.86 13.28
C SER A 344 1.61 -18.96 14.15
N SER A 345 0.77 -19.83 14.73
CA SER A 345 1.18 -21.07 15.41
C SER A 345 1.50 -22.23 14.48
N GLY A 346 1.34 -22.06 13.16
CA GLY A 346 1.41 -23.13 12.16
C GLY A 346 0.08 -23.85 11.94
N GLY A 347 0.08 -24.81 11.01
CA GLY A 347 -1.10 -25.55 10.57
C GLY A 347 -1.16 -25.62 9.05
N GLU A 348 -2.29 -26.10 8.52
CA GLU A 348 -2.53 -26.09 7.07
C GLU A 348 -2.89 -24.68 6.60
N PRO A 349 -2.22 -24.13 5.57
CA PRO A 349 -2.64 -22.91 4.91
C PRO A 349 -4.04 -23.03 4.30
N VAL A 350 -4.81 -21.94 4.37
CA VAL A 350 -6.10 -21.80 3.71
C VAL A 350 -5.94 -20.87 2.52
N ARG A 351 -6.27 -21.35 1.32
CA ARG A 351 -6.33 -20.55 0.09
C ARG A 351 -7.55 -19.61 0.14
N LEU A 352 -7.35 -18.32 -0.07
CA LEU A 352 -8.41 -17.29 -0.05
C LEU A 352 -8.86 -16.86 -1.44
N THR A 353 -7.94 -16.78 -2.40
CA THR A 353 -8.26 -16.50 -3.80
C THR A 353 -8.11 -17.77 -4.62
N ALA A 354 -8.96 -17.96 -5.64
CA ALA A 354 -8.90 -19.13 -6.52
C ALA A 354 -9.33 -18.79 -7.96
N ASN A 355 -8.91 -17.62 -8.40
CA ASN A 355 -9.22 -17.07 -9.72
C ASN A 355 -8.03 -17.33 -10.66
N PRO A 356 -8.16 -17.20 -11.99
CA PRO A 356 -7.09 -17.52 -12.93
C PRO A 356 -5.99 -16.44 -13.03
N GLY A 357 -6.10 -15.37 -12.25
CA GLY A 357 -5.12 -14.30 -12.18
C GLY A 357 -4.05 -14.55 -11.13
N ILE A 358 -2.98 -13.78 -11.20
CA ILE A 358 -1.84 -13.79 -10.29
C ILE A 358 -2.16 -12.84 -9.13
N ASP A 359 -2.47 -13.40 -7.96
CA ASP A 359 -2.77 -12.65 -6.75
C ASP A 359 -1.54 -12.57 -5.82
N THR A 360 -1.15 -11.34 -5.45
CA THR A 360 0.06 -11.07 -4.68
C THR A 360 -0.11 -9.93 -3.67
N ASP A 361 0.94 -9.66 -2.89
CA ASP A 361 1.04 -8.52 -1.98
C ASP A 361 -0.18 -8.30 -1.05
N PRO A 362 -0.59 -9.32 -0.29
CA PRO A 362 -1.74 -9.17 0.61
C PRO A 362 -1.46 -8.13 1.70
N ALA A 363 -2.48 -7.41 2.15
CA ALA A 363 -2.36 -6.41 3.19
C ALA A 363 -3.63 -6.33 4.03
N TRP A 364 -3.50 -6.68 5.31
CA TRP A 364 -4.60 -6.61 6.26
C TRP A 364 -5.03 -5.17 6.52
N SER A 365 -6.34 -4.96 6.52
CA SER A 365 -6.96 -3.78 7.12
C SER A 365 -6.72 -3.76 8.64
N PRO A 366 -6.64 -2.57 9.29
CA PRO A 366 -6.30 -2.49 10.72
C PRO A 366 -7.32 -3.14 11.65
N ASP A 367 -8.58 -3.25 11.22
CA ASP A 367 -9.63 -3.96 11.96
C ASP A 367 -9.62 -5.48 11.76
N GLY A 368 -8.78 -5.99 10.84
CA GLY A 368 -8.60 -7.40 10.54
C GLY A 368 -9.74 -8.04 9.74
N THR A 369 -10.69 -7.26 9.22
CA THR A 369 -11.89 -7.76 8.54
C THR A 369 -11.75 -7.87 7.02
N ARG A 370 -10.75 -7.16 6.46
CA ARG A 370 -10.49 -7.10 5.02
C ARG A 370 -9.02 -7.27 4.70
N ILE A 371 -8.74 -7.75 3.49
CA ILE A 371 -7.40 -7.88 2.91
C ILE A 371 -7.39 -7.14 1.57
N ALA A 372 -6.49 -6.17 1.41
CA ALA A 372 -6.14 -5.64 0.09
C ALA A 372 -5.08 -6.53 -0.55
N TYR A 373 -5.09 -6.69 -1.87
CA TYR A 373 -4.11 -7.50 -2.59
C TYR A 373 -3.96 -6.97 -4.03
N ALA A 374 -2.86 -7.30 -4.68
CA ALA A 374 -2.60 -6.98 -6.07
C ALA A 374 -3.01 -8.18 -6.96
N SER A 375 -3.78 -7.97 -8.03
CA SER A 375 -4.28 -9.05 -8.89
C SER A 375 -4.49 -8.59 -10.32
N ASP A 376 -4.20 -9.46 -11.28
CA ASP A 376 -4.58 -9.27 -12.69
C ASP A 376 -5.88 -10.03 -13.06
N GLN A 377 -6.68 -10.46 -12.09
CA GLN A 377 -7.87 -11.32 -12.30
C GLN A 377 -8.88 -10.81 -13.35
N ASN A 378 -8.97 -9.49 -13.56
CA ASN A 378 -9.87 -8.88 -14.54
C ASN A 378 -9.20 -8.55 -15.89
N SER A 379 -7.87 -8.63 -15.94
CA SER A 379 -7.05 -8.42 -17.13
C SER A 379 -5.91 -9.45 -17.16
N PRO A 380 -6.20 -10.77 -17.11
CA PRO A 380 -5.15 -11.78 -16.99
C PRO A 380 -4.29 -11.81 -18.26
N ALA A 381 -3.05 -12.30 -18.13
CA ALA A 381 -2.17 -12.44 -19.28
C ALA A 381 -2.81 -13.30 -20.40
N ILE A 382 -2.76 -12.81 -21.64
CA ILE A 382 -3.27 -13.52 -22.83
C ILE A 382 -2.13 -13.71 -23.83
N GLY A 383 -1.61 -14.94 -23.92
CA GLY A 383 -0.47 -15.25 -24.79
C GLY A 383 0.77 -14.48 -24.34
N ASP A 384 1.35 -13.67 -25.23
CA ASP A 384 2.53 -12.85 -24.94
C ASP A 384 2.19 -11.51 -24.27
N TYR A 385 0.90 -11.17 -24.14
CA TYR A 385 0.46 -9.93 -23.49
C TYR A 385 0.37 -10.15 -21.98
N ALA A 386 1.23 -9.46 -21.23
CA ALA A 386 1.12 -9.41 -19.77
C ALA A 386 -0.21 -8.73 -19.39
N GLY A 387 -0.85 -9.26 -18.34
CA GLY A 387 -1.99 -8.63 -17.72
C GLY A 387 -1.62 -7.33 -17.01
N SER A 388 -2.62 -6.50 -16.69
CA SER A 388 -2.44 -5.34 -15.83
C SER A 388 -2.81 -5.72 -14.40
N VAL A 389 -1.88 -5.52 -13.47
CA VAL A 389 -2.11 -5.81 -12.04
C VAL A 389 -2.82 -4.62 -11.41
N GLU A 390 -3.89 -4.88 -10.66
CA GLU A 390 -4.68 -3.86 -9.97
C GLU A 390 -4.84 -4.18 -8.48
N ILE A 391 -5.20 -3.18 -7.68
CA ILE A 391 -5.50 -3.36 -6.26
C ILE A 391 -6.94 -3.82 -6.09
N PHE A 392 -7.11 -4.95 -5.43
CA PHE A 392 -8.39 -5.50 -4.99
C PHE A 392 -8.49 -5.49 -3.47
N VAL A 393 -9.71 -5.55 -2.96
CA VAL A 393 -10.01 -5.80 -1.55
C VAL A 393 -11.04 -6.92 -1.45
N MET A 394 -10.82 -7.84 -0.52
CA MET A 394 -11.75 -8.91 -0.14
C MET A 394 -11.97 -8.94 1.36
N ASN A 395 -12.99 -9.67 1.82
CA ASN A 395 -13.14 -10.04 3.21
C ASN A 395 -11.99 -10.97 3.64
N ASP A 396 -11.72 -11.06 4.95
CA ASP A 396 -10.65 -11.91 5.48
C ASP A 396 -10.84 -13.43 5.29
N ASP A 397 -12.02 -13.83 4.84
CA ASP A 397 -12.39 -15.20 4.46
C ASP A 397 -12.29 -15.46 2.94
N GLY A 398 -11.82 -14.49 2.16
CA GLY A 398 -11.68 -14.58 0.70
C GLY A 398 -12.94 -14.18 -0.08
N THR A 399 -14.05 -13.85 0.60
CA THR A 399 -15.30 -13.49 -0.07
C THR A 399 -15.38 -12.02 -0.49
N ASN A 400 -16.29 -11.72 -1.41
CA ASN A 400 -16.59 -10.35 -1.90
C ASN A 400 -15.36 -9.56 -2.41
N PRO A 401 -14.59 -10.10 -3.38
CA PRO A 401 -13.51 -9.32 -4.00
C PRO A 401 -14.08 -8.11 -4.76
N VAL A 402 -13.45 -6.96 -4.56
CA VAL A 402 -13.79 -5.67 -5.20
C VAL A 402 -12.50 -5.03 -5.72
N GLN A 403 -12.47 -4.70 -7.00
CA GLN A 403 -11.38 -3.93 -7.62
C GLN A 403 -11.47 -2.46 -7.17
N LEU A 404 -10.35 -1.89 -6.73
CA LEU A 404 -10.23 -0.49 -6.29
C LEU A 404 -9.54 0.41 -7.31
N THR A 405 -8.57 -0.11 -8.05
CA THR A 405 -7.82 0.64 -9.07
C THR A 405 -8.09 0.08 -10.47
N ASP A 406 -8.03 0.93 -11.50
CA ASP A 406 -8.23 0.57 -12.90
C ASP A 406 -7.40 1.53 -13.76
N ALA A 407 -6.08 1.34 -13.73
CA ALA A 407 -5.10 2.21 -14.37
C ALA A 407 -4.59 1.59 -15.68
N GLU A 408 -3.97 2.41 -16.54
CA GLU A 408 -3.42 1.91 -17.82
C GLU A 408 -2.22 0.97 -17.60
N ASN A 409 -1.52 1.12 -16.47
CA ASN A 409 -0.43 0.27 -16.03
C ASN A 409 -0.70 -0.26 -14.61
N ASP A 410 0.25 -1.02 -14.07
CA ASP A 410 0.13 -1.77 -12.83
C ASP A 410 -0.03 -0.88 -11.57
N SER A 411 -0.81 -1.40 -10.63
CA SER A 411 -0.91 -0.96 -9.24
C SER A 411 -0.71 -2.17 -8.32
N PHE A 412 0.27 -2.12 -7.41
CA PHE A 412 0.68 -3.25 -6.59
C PHE A 412 1.22 -2.82 -5.21
N SER A 413 1.58 -3.79 -4.35
CA SER A 413 2.10 -3.54 -2.99
C SER A 413 1.23 -2.62 -2.11
N PRO A 414 -0.08 -2.91 -1.93
CA PRO A 414 -0.96 -2.09 -1.10
C PRO A 414 -0.61 -2.18 0.39
N VAL A 415 -0.82 -1.09 1.13
CA VAL A 415 -0.75 -1.01 2.59
C VAL A 415 -1.83 -0.08 3.13
N TRP A 416 -2.57 -0.55 4.13
CA TRP A 416 -3.57 0.24 4.83
C TRP A 416 -2.91 1.25 5.79
N SER A 417 -3.51 2.44 5.88
CA SER A 417 -3.20 3.37 6.98
C SER A 417 -3.65 2.80 8.33
N PRO A 418 -3.02 3.17 9.46
CA PRO A 418 -3.38 2.65 10.78
C PRO A 418 -4.83 2.93 11.20
N ASP A 419 -5.43 4.00 10.67
CA ASP A 419 -6.84 4.37 10.90
C ASP A 419 -7.82 3.70 9.92
N GLY A 420 -7.31 2.95 8.94
CA GLY A 420 -8.09 2.23 7.93
C GLY A 420 -8.77 3.13 6.90
N GLN A 421 -8.47 4.43 6.87
CA GLN A 421 -9.10 5.39 5.96
C GLN A 421 -8.44 5.46 4.58
N TRP A 422 -7.18 5.07 4.48
CA TRP A 422 -6.36 5.21 3.29
C TRP A 422 -5.65 3.91 2.95
N ILE A 423 -5.30 3.76 1.67
CA ILE A 423 -4.41 2.72 1.16
C ILE A 423 -3.31 3.43 0.37
N VAL A 424 -2.05 3.14 0.72
CA VAL A 424 -0.89 3.48 -0.12
C VAL A 424 -0.51 2.28 -0.94
N PHE A 425 0.02 2.50 -2.14
CA PHE A 425 0.41 1.45 -3.07
C PHE A 425 1.46 1.98 -4.04
N ILE A 426 2.12 1.08 -4.76
CA ILE A 426 3.03 1.43 -5.85
C ILE A 426 2.28 1.37 -7.17
N SER A 427 2.53 2.31 -8.06
CA SER A 427 2.05 2.23 -9.44
C SER A 427 3.09 2.74 -10.41
N ASN A 428 3.21 2.08 -11.56
CA ASN A 428 4.07 2.49 -12.69
C ASN A 428 3.31 3.32 -13.73
N ARG A 429 2.16 3.90 -13.36
CA ARG A 429 1.39 4.82 -14.21
C ARG A 429 2.14 6.13 -14.52
N SER A 430 3.19 6.46 -13.77
CA SER A 430 4.07 7.62 -14.02
C SER A 430 5.18 7.37 -15.05
N ILE A 431 5.31 6.15 -15.60
CA ILE A 431 6.46 5.57 -16.37
C ILE A 431 7.45 4.82 -15.46
N ASP A 432 7.69 5.32 -14.27
CA ASP A 432 8.48 4.75 -13.18
C ASP A 432 7.59 4.36 -11.99
N ASN A 433 8.12 3.53 -11.10
CA ASN A 433 7.37 3.07 -9.93
C ASN A 433 7.30 4.18 -8.88
N ASP A 434 6.09 4.59 -8.55
CA ASP A 434 5.84 5.69 -7.62
C ASP A 434 4.90 5.29 -6.50
N VAL A 435 4.99 5.99 -5.37
CA VAL A 435 4.04 5.86 -4.27
C VAL A 435 2.78 6.67 -4.57
N TYR A 436 1.65 5.98 -4.61
CA TYR A 436 0.31 6.54 -4.68
C TYR A 436 -0.46 6.30 -3.37
N ILE A 437 -1.49 7.11 -3.15
CA ILE A 437 -2.41 6.98 -2.03
C ILE A 437 -3.86 7.19 -2.50
N MET A 438 -4.79 6.41 -1.95
CA MET A 438 -6.23 6.52 -2.20
C MET A 438 -7.04 6.34 -0.92
N GLU A 439 -8.29 6.80 -0.92
CA GLU A 439 -9.25 6.44 0.12
C GLU A 439 -9.49 4.92 0.11
N ALA A 440 -9.78 4.33 1.26
CA ALA A 440 -9.98 2.87 1.41
C ALA A 440 -11.14 2.26 0.57
N ASN A 441 -11.93 3.10 -0.09
CA ASN A 441 -12.99 2.74 -1.03
C ASN A 441 -12.54 2.81 -2.51
N GLY A 442 -11.28 3.14 -2.79
CA GLY A 442 -10.72 3.32 -4.15
C GLY A 442 -10.85 4.74 -4.70
N GLU A 443 -11.48 5.67 -3.99
CA GLU A 443 -11.63 7.05 -4.48
C GLU A 443 -10.43 7.94 -4.15
N GLY A 444 -10.31 9.07 -4.86
CA GLY A 444 -9.40 10.15 -4.46
C GLY A 444 -7.91 9.84 -4.61
N GLU A 445 -7.56 8.96 -5.56
CA GLU A 445 -6.15 8.63 -5.87
C GLU A 445 -5.27 9.87 -6.07
N MET A 446 -4.06 9.81 -5.53
CA MET A 446 -3.09 10.90 -5.55
C MET A 446 -1.66 10.35 -5.59
N LEU A 447 -0.82 10.92 -6.47
CA LEU A 447 0.63 10.70 -6.49
C LEU A 447 1.28 11.38 -5.27
N VAL A 448 2.10 10.63 -4.53
CA VAL A 448 2.81 11.10 -3.33
C VAL A 448 4.26 11.45 -3.64
N THR A 449 4.98 10.59 -4.34
CA THR A 449 6.40 10.79 -4.69
C THR A 449 6.48 11.47 -6.05
N PHE A 450 6.34 12.79 -6.09
CA PHE A 450 6.54 13.56 -7.31
C PHE A 450 7.90 14.27 -7.28
N ASP A 451 8.51 14.47 -8.45
CA ASP A 451 9.75 15.27 -8.64
C ASP A 451 11.02 14.61 -8.07
N ASP A 452 11.26 13.34 -8.40
CA ASP A 452 12.43 12.55 -7.97
C ASP A 452 13.36 12.12 -9.11
N ASP A 453 13.29 12.81 -10.24
CA ASP A 453 14.11 12.57 -11.45
C ASP A 453 13.95 11.16 -12.06
N GLY A 454 12.79 10.52 -11.88
CA GLY A 454 12.50 9.21 -12.46
C GLY A 454 12.98 8.06 -11.58
N ALA A 455 12.93 8.24 -10.26
CA ALA A 455 13.39 7.25 -9.30
C ALA A 455 12.37 6.10 -9.21
N ASP A 456 12.86 4.88 -9.01
CA ASP A 456 11.97 3.78 -8.66
C ASP A 456 11.73 3.80 -7.15
N ASP A 457 10.46 3.80 -6.77
CA ASP A 457 9.99 3.70 -5.40
C ASP A 457 9.27 2.37 -5.14
N ARG A 458 9.52 1.76 -3.97
CA ARG A 458 9.08 0.39 -3.64
C ARG A 458 8.72 0.21 -2.18
N ALA A 459 7.99 -0.86 -1.88
CA ALA A 459 7.68 -1.33 -0.52
C ALA A 459 7.17 -0.22 0.41
N PRO A 460 6.07 0.49 0.04
CA PRO A 460 5.54 1.57 0.84
C PRO A 460 4.99 0.99 2.14
N SER A 461 5.04 1.75 3.24
CA SER A 461 4.51 1.31 4.53
C SER A 461 4.25 2.51 5.44
N PHE A 462 3.13 2.52 6.17
CA PHE A 462 2.86 3.59 7.11
C PHE A 462 3.65 3.43 8.42
N THR A 463 4.05 4.55 9.02
CA THR A 463 4.36 4.57 10.45
C THR A 463 3.12 4.31 11.28
N SER A 464 3.29 3.85 12.52
CA SER A 464 2.19 3.45 13.41
C SER A 464 1.17 4.56 13.70
N ASP A 465 1.60 5.81 13.61
CA ASP A 465 0.77 7.00 13.79
C ASP A 465 0.17 7.53 12.47
N GLY A 466 0.48 6.90 11.33
CA GLY A 466 0.04 7.30 9.99
C GLY A 466 0.66 8.62 9.50
N ARG A 467 1.62 9.19 10.23
CA ARG A 467 2.23 10.48 9.91
C ARG A 467 3.17 10.43 8.72
N TRP A 468 3.86 9.30 8.55
CA TRP A 468 4.84 9.10 7.50
C TRP A 468 4.51 7.85 6.71
N ILE A 469 4.86 7.88 5.43
CA ILE A 469 4.97 6.72 4.55
C ILE A 469 6.46 6.47 4.38
N ALA A 470 6.92 5.33 4.87
CA ALA A 470 8.25 4.81 4.58
C ALA A 470 8.23 4.06 3.25
N PHE A 471 9.31 4.16 2.50
CA PHE A 471 9.45 3.50 1.21
C PHE A 471 10.93 3.37 0.86
N LEU A 472 11.22 2.49 -0.10
CA LEU A 472 12.55 2.32 -0.68
C LEU A 472 12.65 3.16 -1.94
N SER A 473 13.74 3.90 -2.11
CA SER A 473 13.99 4.73 -3.30
C SER A 473 15.44 4.73 -3.71
N ASN A 474 15.69 4.82 -5.02
CA ASN A 474 17.00 5.00 -5.62
C ASN A 474 17.26 6.48 -6.06
N ARG A 475 16.50 7.44 -5.52
CA ARG A 475 16.59 8.87 -5.90
C ARG A 475 17.97 9.52 -5.71
N ASP A 476 18.81 9.00 -4.80
CA ASP A 476 20.17 9.54 -4.55
C ASP A 476 21.30 8.70 -5.21
N GLY A 477 20.97 7.68 -6.02
CA GLY A 477 21.94 6.85 -6.73
C GLY A 477 21.44 5.43 -7.04
N ASP A 478 22.26 4.57 -7.62
CA ASP A 478 21.82 3.27 -8.16
C ASP A 478 21.33 2.22 -7.12
N ARG A 479 21.25 2.57 -5.84
CA ARG A 479 20.87 1.66 -4.74
C ARG A 479 19.65 2.16 -4.01
N TYR A 480 18.81 1.23 -3.59
CA TYR A 480 17.65 1.55 -2.77
C TYR A 480 18.05 1.88 -1.34
N GLN A 481 17.49 2.95 -0.83
CA GLN A 481 17.63 3.43 0.54
C GLN A 481 16.25 3.72 1.13
N ILE A 482 16.14 3.77 2.45
CA ILE A 482 14.87 4.06 3.12
C ILE A 482 14.65 5.57 3.14
N TYR A 483 13.48 5.99 2.69
CA TYR A 483 12.99 7.36 2.79
C TYR A 483 11.67 7.39 3.53
N LEU A 484 11.35 8.55 4.09
CA LEU A 484 10.05 8.90 4.63
C LEU A 484 9.48 10.05 3.83
N VAL A 485 8.22 9.95 3.47
CA VAL A 485 7.45 11.02 2.87
C VAL A 485 6.18 11.24 3.68
N ASP A 486 5.76 12.49 3.87
CA ASP A 486 4.42 12.73 4.42
C ASP A 486 3.34 12.27 3.43
N PRO A 487 2.11 11.95 3.85
CA PRO A 487 1.06 11.51 2.93
C PRO A 487 0.61 12.57 1.91
N GLN A 488 1.24 13.74 1.88
CA GLN A 488 1.00 14.79 0.89
C GLN A 488 2.14 14.86 -0.14
N GLY A 489 3.27 14.19 0.07
CA GLY A 489 4.42 14.28 -0.82
C GLY A 489 5.29 15.51 -0.60
N VAL A 490 5.15 16.24 0.52
CA VAL A 490 5.79 17.56 0.69
C VAL A 490 7.13 17.43 1.39
N GLN A 491 7.16 16.70 2.50
CA GLN A 491 8.37 16.47 3.27
C GLN A 491 8.91 15.09 2.92
N VAL A 492 10.04 15.06 2.23
CA VAL A 492 10.84 13.85 2.02
C VAL A 492 12.09 13.91 2.88
N THR A 493 12.40 12.84 3.60
CA THR A 493 13.65 12.71 4.34
C THR A 493 14.24 11.31 4.20
N ARG A 494 15.56 11.23 4.11
CA ARG A 494 16.29 9.97 3.99
C ARG A 494 16.60 9.42 5.38
N VAL A 495 16.34 8.12 5.59
CA VAL A 495 16.59 7.42 6.85
C VAL A 495 17.90 6.67 6.83
N THR A 496 18.27 6.01 5.73
CA THR A 496 19.54 5.26 5.64
C THR A 496 20.51 5.94 4.69
N ASP A 497 21.78 6.01 5.07
CA ASP A 497 22.89 6.38 4.17
C ASP A 497 24.06 5.41 4.34
N ASN A 498 23.80 4.16 3.99
CA ASN A 498 24.78 3.07 4.11
C ASN A 498 25.14 2.51 2.72
N ASN A 499 26.09 1.57 2.70
CA ASN A 499 26.60 1.01 1.46
C ASN A 499 25.73 -0.13 0.90
N LEU A 500 24.63 -0.49 1.57
CA LEU A 500 23.77 -1.61 1.20
C LEU A 500 22.84 -1.23 0.06
N ASP A 501 22.46 -2.22 -0.73
CA ASP A 501 21.27 -2.14 -1.57
C ASP A 501 20.12 -2.81 -0.83
N ILE A 502 19.05 -2.07 -0.56
CA ILE A 502 17.94 -2.52 0.29
C ILE A 502 16.85 -3.14 -0.59
N HIS A 503 16.41 -4.36 -0.27
CA HIS A 503 15.49 -5.13 -1.10
C HIS A 503 14.09 -5.29 -0.49
N ALA A 504 13.99 -5.23 0.83
CA ALA A 504 12.73 -5.35 1.55
C ALA A 504 12.73 -4.46 2.79
N LEU A 505 11.55 -3.93 3.14
CA LEU A 505 11.32 -3.00 4.23
C LEU A 505 10.09 -3.45 5.02
N ALA A 506 10.20 -3.45 6.34
CA ALA A 506 9.06 -3.55 7.24
C ALA A 506 9.16 -2.48 8.32
N VAL A 507 8.06 -1.77 8.53
CA VAL A 507 7.93 -0.80 9.62
C VAL A 507 7.34 -1.52 10.82
N TYR A 508 7.96 -1.37 11.99
CA TYR A 508 7.33 -1.82 13.21
C TYR A 508 6.21 -0.85 13.58
N PRO A 509 4.94 -1.31 13.64
CA PRO A 509 3.80 -0.44 13.93
C PRO A 509 3.69 -0.12 15.43
N GLY A 510 4.82 -0.01 16.15
CA GLY A 510 4.88 0.07 17.61
C GLY A 510 3.81 0.94 18.27
N ALA A 511 3.38 0.51 19.45
CA ALA A 511 2.30 1.17 20.19
C ALA A 511 2.55 2.70 20.30
N PRO A 512 1.51 3.52 20.05
CA PRO A 512 1.62 4.98 20.11
C PRO A 512 2.00 5.53 21.49
#